data_AF-A0A523V8F5-F1
#
_entry.id   AF-A0A523V8F5-F1
#
_cell.length_a   1.000
_cell.length_b   1.000
_cell.length_c   1.000
_cell.angle_alpha   90.00
_cell.angle_beta   90.00
_cell.angle_gamma   90.00
#
_symmetry.space_group_name_H-M   'P 1'
#
loop_
_entity.id
_entity.type
_entity.pdbx_description
1 polymer ?
#
loop_
_entity_poly.entity_id
_entity_poly.type
_entity_poly.pdbx_seq_one_letter_code
_entity_poly.pdbx_strand_id
1 'polypeptide(L)'
;MQGLTIWKFKGVAALILGKIIKELVCSVKDPRLDSTKIYIVRLLNPDLSEKDKQVVAIENRLGLGKGDIVLLVSGSGARKVEGNTDMPIDCAITAKVENVNIDPKYNSIL
;
A
#
# COMPACT_ATOMS: atom_id res chain seq x y z
N MET A 1 -15.17 19.80 15.32
CA MET A 1 -14.09 19.57 14.34
C MET A 1 -13.02 18.73 15.01
N GLN A 2 -13.14 17.40 14.93
CA GLN A 2 -12.18 16.48 15.54
C GLN A 2 -11.05 16.25 14.53
N GLY A 3 -9.81 16.47 14.98
CA GLY A 3 -8.63 16.47 14.13
C GLY A 3 -8.41 15.11 13.47
N LEU A 4 -8.24 15.14 12.15
CA LEU A 4 -7.65 14.03 11.40
C LEU A 4 -6.31 13.69 12.06
N THR A 5 -6.24 12.54 12.73
CA THR A 5 -4.98 11.98 13.21
C THR A 5 -4.21 11.48 11.98
N ILE A 6 -3.46 12.39 11.37
CA ILE A 6 -2.40 12.05 10.42
C ILE A 6 -1.33 11.32 11.23
N TRP A 7 -1.13 10.05 10.94
CA TRP A 7 -0.16 9.18 11.59
C TRP A 7 1.25 9.66 11.28
N LYS A 8 1.75 10.63 12.04
CA LYS A 8 3.17 11.01 12.01
C LYS A 8 3.96 10.01 12.86
N PHE A 9 4.31 8.86 12.28
CA PHE A 9 5.49 8.13 12.72
C PHE A 9 6.69 9.03 12.38
N LYS A 10 7.24 9.71 13.39
CA LYS A 10 8.48 10.48 13.24
C LYS A 10 9.61 9.50 12.88
N GLY A 11 10.16 9.61 11.67
CA GLY A 11 11.54 9.21 11.40
C GLY A 11 11.83 7.94 10.60
N VAL A 12 10.83 7.20 10.09
CA VAL A 12 11.10 6.07 9.17
C VAL A 12 10.06 6.10 8.05
N ALA A 13 10.50 6.08 6.78
CA ALA A 13 9.62 5.80 5.66
C ALA A 13 9.19 4.33 5.75
N ALA A 14 8.20 4.05 6.61
CA ALA A 14 7.73 2.69 6.82
C ALA A 14 6.88 2.28 5.61
N LEU A 15 7.31 1.22 4.94
CA LEU A 15 6.43 0.46 4.07
C LEU A 15 5.30 -0.13 4.91
N ILE A 16 4.08 -0.12 4.38
CA ILE A 16 2.88 -0.53 5.10
C ILE A 16 2.41 -1.87 4.51
N LEU A 17 2.20 -2.86 5.37
CA LEU A 17 1.66 -4.16 4.97
C LEU A 17 0.15 -4.08 4.75
N GLY A 18 -0.34 -4.68 3.67
CA GLY A 18 -1.76 -4.70 3.34
C GLY A 18 -2.18 -5.93 2.54
N LYS A 19 -3.49 -6.11 2.38
CA LYS A 19 -4.13 -7.12 1.53
C LYS A 19 -5.11 -6.46 0.58
N ILE A 20 -5.01 -6.77 -0.72
CA ILE A 20 -5.97 -6.26 -1.71
C ILE A 20 -7.32 -6.91 -1.46
N ILE A 21 -8.34 -6.11 -1.19
CA ILE A 21 -9.69 -6.63 -0.89
C ILE A 21 -10.69 -6.37 -2.02
N LYS A 22 -10.53 -5.30 -2.80
CA LYS A 22 -11.43 -4.91 -3.89
C LYS A 22 -10.70 -4.13 -4.96
N GLU A 23 -11.09 -4.32 -6.22
CA GLU A 23 -10.74 -3.45 -7.34
C GLU A 23 -11.71 -2.27 -7.42
N LEU A 24 -11.17 -1.08 -7.69
CA LEU A 24 -11.92 0.14 -7.98
C LEU A 24 -11.81 0.46 -9.46
N VAL A 25 -12.96 0.66 -10.09
CA VAL A 25 -13.05 1.03 -11.50
C VAL A 25 -13.61 2.44 -11.60
N CYS A 26 -12.85 3.34 -12.22
CA CYS A 26 -13.22 4.74 -12.39
C CYS A 26 -13.33 5.07 -13.88
N SER A 27 -14.53 5.43 -14.33
CA SER A 27 -14.80 5.88 -15.72
C SER A 27 -14.27 7.29 -15.99
N VAL A 28 -14.25 8.14 -14.96
CA VAL A 28 -13.70 9.50 -15.01
C VAL A 28 -12.61 9.61 -13.94
N LYS A 29 -11.40 10.00 -14.36
CA LYS A 29 -10.20 10.16 -13.52
C LYS A 29 -9.19 11.08 -14.21
N ASP A 30 -8.17 11.52 -13.47
CA ASP A 30 -7.04 12.23 -14.06
C ASP A 30 -6.39 11.35 -15.15
N PRO A 31 -6.12 11.86 -16.37
CA PRO A 31 -5.56 11.06 -17.46
C PRO A 31 -4.24 10.38 -17.10
N ARG A 32 -3.47 10.94 -16.16
CA ARG A 32 -2.22 10.32 -15.69
C ARG A 32 -2.46 9.02 -14.93
N LEU A 33 -3.68 8.74 -14.48
CA LEU A 33 -4.07 7.48 -13.85
C LEU A 33 -4.57 6.45 -14.86
N ASP A 34 -4.60 6.78 -16.16
CA ASP A 34 -5.02 5.83 -17.18
C ASP A 34 -4.09 4.63 -17.25
N SER A 35 -4.67 3.47 -17.56
CA SER A 35 -3.98 2.16 -17.59
C SER A 35 -3.41 1.66 -16.25
N THR A 36 -3.69 2.34 -15.13
CA THR A 36 -3.34 1.86 -13.79
C THR A 36 -4.47 1.03 -13.18
N LYS A 37 -4.13 0.12 -12.26
CA LYS A 37 -5.09 -0.57 -11.42
C LYS A 37 -5.25 0.17 -10.11
N ILE A 38 -6.49 0.33 -9.65
CA ILE A 38 -6.82 1.01 -8.39
C ILE A 38 -7.44 -0.02 -7.47
N TYR A 39 -6.89 -0.14 -6.26
CA TYR A 39 -7.33 -1.15 -5.29
C TYR A 39 -7.70 -0.52 -3.96
N ILE A 40 -8.74 -1.07 -3.31
CA ILE A 40 -8.91 -0.92 -1.86
C ILE A 40 -8.05 -1.99 -1.18
N VAL A 41 -7.20 -1.54 -0.28
CA VAL A 41 -6.26 -2.38 0.47
C VAL A 41 -6.56 -2.29 1.95
N ARG A 42 -6.81 -3.43 2.59
CA ARG A 42 -6.96 -3.57 4.05
C ARG A 42 -5.56 -3.62 4.65
N LEU A 43 -5.27 -2.76 5.63
CA LEU A 43 -3.96 -2.78 6.28
C LEU A 43 -3.84 -3.98 7.22
N LEU A 44 -2.64 -4.55 7.32
CA LEU A 44 -2.35 -5.70 8.18
C LEU A 44 -1.38 -5.33 9.31
N ASN A 45 -1.45 -6.10 10.39
CA ASN A 45 -0.39 -6.20 11.39
C ASN A 45 0.73 -7.15 10.89
N PRO A 46 1.93 -7.15 11.51
CA PRO A 46 3.01 -8.06 11.13
C PRO A 46 2.65 -9.55 11.22
N ASP A 47 1.70 -9.90 12.09
CA ASP A 47 1.16 -11.27 12.23
C ASP A 47 0.07 -11.60 11.19
N LEU A 48 -0.09 -10.77 10.17
CA LEU A 48 -1.12 -10.85 9.12
C LEU A 48 -2.56 -10.65 9.59
N SER A 49 -2.80 -10.31 10.86
CA SER A 49 -4.14 -9.95 11.32
C SER A 49 -4.60 -8.63 10.69
N GLU A 50 -5.89 -8.54 10.36
CA GLU A 50 -6.45 -7.35 9.71
C GLU A 50 -6.61 -6.20 10.71
N LYS A 51 -6.19 -5.00 10.30
CA LYS A 51 -6.48 -3.76 11.04
C LYS A 51 -7.84 -3.21 10.61
N ASP A 52 -8.52 -2.49 11.49
CA ASP A 52 -9.70 -1.72 11.08
C ASP A 52 -9.32 -0.40 10.36
N LYS A 53 -8.51 -0.52 9.32
CA LYS A 53 -8.05 0.59 8.49
C LYS A 53 -7.85 0.11 7.06
N GLN A 54 -8.27 0.94 6.11
CA GLN A 54 -8.13 0.68 4.68
C GLN A 54 -7.54 1.91 4.00
N VAL A 55 -6.94 1.70 2.82
CA VAL A 55 -6.47 2.75 1.93
C VAL A 55 -6.83 2.42 0.49
N VAL A 56 -6.87 3.45 -0.35
CA VAL A 56 -6.87 3.28 -1.81
C VAL A 56 -5.44 3.38 -2.28
N ALA A 57 -4.99 2.43 -3.10
CA ALA A 57 -3.63 2.40 -3.61
C ALA A 57 -3.61 2.10 -5.11
N ILE A 58 -2.64 2.69 -5.81
CA ILE A 58 -2.36 2.39 -7.22
C ILE A 58 -1.43 1.18 -7.32
N GLU A 59 -1.78 0.25 -8.19
CA GLU A 59 -0.89 -0.81 -8.67
C GLU A 59 -0.56 -0.52 -10.14
N ASN A 60 0.72 -0.54 -10.46
CA ASN A 60 1.21 -0.24 -11.80
C ASN A 60 2.19 -1.33 -12.25
N ARG A 61 1.79 -2.14 -13.23
CA ARG A 61 2.60 -3.15 -13.94
C ARG A 61 3.15 -4.32 -13.10
N LEU A 62 2.67 -4.52 -11.90
CA LEU A 62 2.98 -5.69 -11.04
C LEU A 62 2.02 -6.86 -11.26
N GLY A 63 0.83 -6.62 -11.84
CA GLY A 63 -0.11 -7.69 -12.20
C GLY A 63 -0.75 -8.36 -10.98
N LEU A 64 -1.06 -7.57 -9.95
CA LEU A 64 -1.60 -8.06 -8.69
C LEU A 64 -3.13 -8.01 -8.70
N GLY A 65 -3.76 -8.75 -7.79
CA GLY A 65 -5.21 -8.85 -7.70
C GLY A 65 -5.73 -9.06 -6.28
N LYS A 66 -7.05 -9.21 -6.18
CA LYS A 66 -7.73 -9.45 -4.91
C LYS A 66 -7.16 -10.70 -4.22
N GLY A 67 -6.83 -10.54 -2.94
CA GLY A 67 -6.26 -11.60 -2.10
C GLY A 67 -4.75 -11.51 -1.93
N ASP A 68 -4.03 -10.83 -2.83
CA ASP A 68 -2.59 -10.64 -2.70
C ASP A 68 -2.27 -9.81 -1.44
N ILE A 69 -1.25 -10.25 -0.72
CA ILE A 69 -0.61 -9.50 0.36
C ILE A 69 0.48 -8.64 -0.27
N VAL A 70 0.53 -7.37 0.11
CA VAL A 70 1.32 -6.35 -0.59
C VAL A 70 2.00 -5.40 0.39
N LEU A 71 3.09 -4.79 -0.07
CA LEU A 71 3.69 -3.62 0.56
C LEU A 71 3.24 -2.35 -0.15
N LEU A 72 2.90 -1.36 0.66
CA LEU A 72 2.47 -0.04 0.22
C LEU A 72 3.52 1.00 0.62
N VAL A 73 3.75 1.96 -0.25
CA VAL A 73 4.38 3.23 0.11
C VAL A 73 3.32 4.32 0.19
N SER A 74 3.51 5.28 1.11
CA SER A 74 2.62 6.44 1.25
C SER A 74 3.38 7.77 1.12
N GLY A 75 2.66 8.84 0.85
CA GLY A 75 3.21 10.18 0.65
C GLY A 75 3.92 10.34 -0.69
N SER A 76 4.90 11.25 -0.76
CA SER A 76 5.60 11.57 -2.01
C SER A 76 6.37 10.39 -2.62
N GLY A 77 6.69 9.36 -1.82
CA GLY A 77 7.27 8.11 -2.30
C GLY A 77 6.39 7.34 -3.28
N ALA A 78 5.06 7.50 -3.22
CA ALA A 78 4.13 6.84 -4.15
C ALA A 78 4.40 7.23 -5.61
N ARG A 79 4.80 8.48 -5.86
CA ARG A 79 5.17 8.99 -7.20
C ARG A 79 6.57 8.57 -7.66
N LYS A 80 7.36 7.94 -6.78
CA LYS A 80 8.69 7.40 -7.12
C LYS A 80 8.63 5.95 -7.59
N VAL A 81 7.48 5.30 -7.45
CA VAL A 81 7.25 3.96 -8.01
C VAL A 81 7.31 4.07 -9.54
N GLU A 82 7.91 3.07 -10.18
CA GLU A 82 8.02 3.05 -11.63
C GLU A 82 6.66 3.22 -12.30
N GLY A 83 6.58 4.14 -13.26
CA GLY A 83 5.34 4.46 -13.97
C GLY A 83 4.42 5.44 -13.24
N ASN A 84 4.67 5.80 -11.97
CA ASN A 84 3.81 6.73 -11.20
C ASN A 84 4.30 8.19 -11.19
N THR A 85 5.31 8.52 -11.97
CA THR A 85 5.87 9.88 -12.07
C THR A 85 4.77 10.88 -12.39
N ASP A 86 4.75 12.00 -11.64
CA ASP A 86 3.78 13.09 -11.76
C ASP A 86 2.29 12.71 -11.61
N MET A 87 1.96 11.49 -11.21
CA MET A 87 0.57 11.11 -10.92
C MET A 87 0.06 11.78 -9.63
N PRO A 88 -1.22 12.18 -9.56
CA PRO A 88 -1.80 12.81 -8.37
C PRO A 88 -2.15 11.76 -7.29
N ILE A 89 -1.15 11.05 -6.78
CA ILE A 89 -1.32 9.91 -5.86
C ILE A 89 -0.50 10.09 -4.57
N ASP A 90 -0.98 9.48 -3.50
CA ASP A 90 -0.35 9.46 -2.18
C ASP A 90 -0.16 8.04 -1.62
N CYS A 91 -0.62 6.99 -2.31
CA CYS A 91 -0.39 5.61 -1.94
C CYS A 91 -0.25 4.70 -3.17
N ALA A 92 0.79 3.87 -3.18
CA ALA A 92 1.07 2.93 -4.25
C ALA A 92 1.50 1.58 -3.70
N ILE A 93 1.13 0.51 -4.39
CA ILE A 93 1.61 -0.85 -4.16
C ILE A 93 2.97 -0.99 -4.82
N THR A 94 3.96 -1.44 -4.06
CA THR A 94 5.36 -1.54 -4.52
C THR A 94 5.87 -2.97 -4.63
N ALA A 95 5.23 -3.92 -3.95
CA ALA A 95 5.65 -5.33 -3.95
C ALA A 95 4.51 -6.26 -3.52
N LYS A 96 4.55 -7.50 -4.02
CA LYS A 96 3.82 -8.65 -3.48
C LYS A 96 4.64 -9.32 -2.36
N VAL A 97 3.95 -9.77 -1.33
CA VAL A 97 4.53 -10.49 -0.19
C VAL A 97 4.19 -11.96 -0.33
N GLU A 98 5.20 -12.79 -0.57
CA GLU A 98 5.04 -14.25 -0.70
C GLU A 98 5.01 -14.97 0.66
N ASN A 99 5.74 -14.44 1.64
CA ASN A 99 5.83 -15.04 2.97
C ASN A 99 6.15 -13.97 4.03
N VAL A 100 5.61 -14.14 5.24
CA VAL A 100 6.04 -13.40 6.43
C VAL A 100 6.53 -14.42 7.46
N ASN A 101 7.82 -14.40 7.76
CA ASN A 101 8.40 -15.23 8.80
C ASN A 101 8.15 -14.60 10.17
N ILE A 102 7.35 -15.27 11.01
CA ILE A 102 6.96 -14.81 12.35
C ILE A 102 7.71 -15.63 13.43
N ASP A 103 8.82 -16.29 13.09
CA ASP A 103 9.56 -17.12 14.04
C ASP A 103 10.10 -16.29 15.23
N PRO A 104 9.71 -16.61 16.48
CA PRO A 104 10.20 -15.95 17.69
C PRO A 104 11.72 -15.98 17.88
N LYS A 105 12.44 -16.88 17.20
CA LYS A 105 13.91 -17.00 17.27
C LYS A 105 14.68 -15.83 16.64
N TYR A 106 14.05 -15.00 15.81
CA TYR A 106 14.73 -13.87 15.13
C TYR A 106 14.67 -12.54 15.89
N ASN A 107 14.54 -12.57 17.22
CA ASN A 107 14.72 -11.41 18.11
C ASN A 107 16.20 -11.08 18.42
N SER A 108 17.16 -11.67 17.71
CA SER A 108 18.59 -11.37 17.88
C SER A 108 19.15 -10.75 16.61
N ILE A 109 19.62 -9.53 16.77
CA ILE A 109 20.50 -8.81 15.84
C ILE A 109 21.77 -9.66 15.66
N LEU A 110 22.11 -9.99 14.42
CA LEU A 110 23.52 -10.00 14.02
C LEU A 110 23.88 -8.57 13.61
#